data_AF-A0A7Z0CLI9-F1
#
_entry.id   AF-A0A7Z0CLI9-F1
#
_cell.length_a   1.000
_cell.length_b   1.000
_cell.length_c   1.000
_cell.angle_alpha   90.00
_cell.angle_beta   90.00
_cell.angle_gamma   90.00
#
_symmetry.space_group_name_H-M   'P 1'
#
loop_
_entity.id
_entity.type
_entity.pdbx_description
1 polymer ?
#
loop_
_entity_poly.entity_id
_entity_poly.type
_entity_poly.pdbx_seq_one_letter_code
_entity_poly.pdbx_strand_id
1 'polypeptide(L)'
;MAVTPTGVYVVDAKRYVDKRPSLRAEGGILRPRVERLMVGSRDQTKLVDGVLKQVNLIRRLVDDDLPVTGVLCFIEADWPLIGGSFTIRGVDVLWPKKLYPRLAADGPHEARVAEVHARLADALPPA
;
A
#
# COMPACT_ATOMS: atom_id res chain seq x y z
N MET A 1 5.30 2.84 8.08
CA MET A 1 3.83 3.07 8.01
C MET A 1 3.53 4.51 8.40
N ALA A 2 2.31 4.99 8.18
CA ALA A 2 1.86 6.32 8.59
C ALA A 2 0.46 6.22 9.23
N VAL A 3 0.25 6.91 10.33
CA VAL A 3 -1.08 7.12 10.93
C VAL A 3 -1.53 8.52 10.51
N THR A 4 -2.71 8.61 9.90
CA THR A 4 -3.21 9.86 9.32
C THR A 4 -4.69 10.07 9.67
N PRO A 5 -5.25 11.25 9.41
CA PRO A 5 -6.66 11.56 9.69
C PRO A 5 -7.66 10.70 8.89
N THR A 6 -7.20 10.06 7.82
CA THR A 6 -8.00 9.15 6.98
C THR A 6 -7.78 7.67 7.31
N GLY A 7 -6.89 7.34 8.24
CA GLY A 7 -6.61 5.97 8.66
C GLY A 7 -5.12 5.64 8.73
N VAL A 8 -4.80 4.34 8.79
CA VAL A 8 -3.42 3.84 8.82
C VAL A 8 -3.00 3.38 7.43
N TYR A 9 -1.84 3.86 6.98
CA TYR A 9 -1.21 3.47 5.74
C TYR A 9 0.01 2.58 6.02
N VAL A 10 -0.09 1.31 5.65
CA VAL A 10 1.04 0.37 5.65
C VAL A 10 1.80 0.56 4.35
N VAL A 11 2.76 1.48 4.39
CA VAL A 11 3.59 1.87 3.24
C VAL A 11 4.87 1.06 3.20
N ASP A 12 5.08 0.33 2.10
CA ASP A 12 6.36 -0.28 1.72
C ASP A 12 6.92 0.48 0.51
N ALA A 13 7.99 1.23 0.73
CA ALA A 13 8.67 1.99 -0.30
C ALA A 13 9.70 1.10 -1.02
N LYS A 14 9.68 1.13 -2.35
CA LYS A 14 10.55 0.30 -3.18
C LYS A 14 11.21 1.12 -4.28
N ARG A 15 12.54 1.13 -4.28
CA ARG A 15 13.32 1.81 -5.32
C ARG A 15 13.53 0.90 -6.53
N TYR A 16 13.04 1.31 -7.69
CA TYR A 16 13.14 0.55 -8.93
C TYR A 16 13.38 1.51 -10.11
N VAL A 17 14.65 1.83 -10.37
CA VAL A 17 15.04 2.80 -11.40
C VAL A 17 14.57 2.37 -12.79
N ASP A 18 13.80 3.23 -13.45
CA ASP A 18 13.30 3.06 -14.83
C ASP A 18 12.55 1.75 -15.08
N LYS A 19 12.01 1.10 -14.03
CA LYS A 19 11.18 -0.10 -14.16
C LYS A 19 9.73 0.24 -13.85
N ARG A 20 8.86 0.06 -14.85
CA ARG A 20 7.43 0.30 -14.73
C ARG A 20 6.72 -0.78 -13.92
N PRO A 21 6.02 -0.43 -12.82
CA PRO A 21 5.06 -1.30 -12.18
C PRO A 21 3.82 -1.44 -13.06
N SER A 22 3.32 -2.65 -13.24
CA SER A 22 2.07 -2.90 -13.98
C SER A 22 1.31 -4.09 -13.42
N LEU A 23 -0.01 -4.07 -13.59
CA LEU A 23 -0.89 -5.18 -13.29
C LEU A 23 -0.97 -6.09 -14.51
N ARG A 24 -0.63 -7.37 -14.33
CA ARG A 24 -0.85 -8.41 -15.34
C ARG A 24 -1.85 -9.42 -14.82
N ALA A 25 -3.03 -9.46 -15.42
CA ALA A 25 -4.02 -10.49 -15.15
C ALA A 25 -3.84 -11.63 -16.14
N GLU A 26 -3.66 -12.85 -15.64
CA GLU A 26 -3.65 -14.08 -16.43
C GLU A 26 -4.78 -15.00 -15.99
N GLY A 27 -5.26 -15.87 -16.88
CA GLY A 27 -6.46 -16.68 -16.64
C GLY A 27 -7.74 -16.04 -17.18
N GLY A 28 -8.87 -16.74 -17.05
CA GLY A 28 -10.14 -16.38 -17.70
C GLY A 28 -11.22 -17.44 -17.48
N ILE A 29 -12.17 -17.57 -18.41
CA ILE A 29 -13.40 -18.38 -18.25
C ILE A 29 -13.15 -19.82 -17.78
N LEU A 30 -11.99 -20.42 -18.13
CA LEU A 30 -11.63 -21.81 -17.79
C LEU A 30 -10.51 -21.97 -16.74
N ARG A 31 -9.82 -20.88 -16.34
CA ARG A 31 -8.71 -20.94 -15.38
C ARG A 31 -8.81 -19.78 -14.39
N PRO A 32 -8.58 -19.99 -13.08
CA PRO A 32 -8.66 -18.92 -12.09
C PRO A 32 -7.90 -17.66 -12.54
N ARG A 33 -8.55 -16.50 -12.43
CA ARG A 33 -7.91 -15.22 -12.70
C ARG A 33 -6.85 -14.98 -11.64
N VAL A 34 -5.60 -14.89 -12.07
CA VAL A 34 -4.45 -14.58 -11.22
C VAL A 34 -3.94 -13.20 -11.60
N GLU A 35 -3.92 -12.30 -10.63
CA GLU A 35 -3.34 -10.97 -10.76
C GLU A 35 -1.89 -10.99 -10.29
N ARG A 36 -0.99 -10.50 -11.13
CA ARG A 36 0.44 -10.37 -10.82
C ARG A 36 0.87 -8.92 -10.87
N LEU A 37 1.70 -8.55 -9.90
CA LEU A 37 2.44 -7.30 -9.92
C LEU A 37 3.72 -7.52 -10.72
N MET A 38 3.79 -6.92 -11.91
CA MET A 38 5.00 -6.90 -12.72
C MET A 38 5.78 -5.62 -12.46
N VAL A 39 7.10 -5.70 -12.36
CA VAL A 39 7.99 -4.53 -12.34
C VAL A 39 9.04 -4.71 -13.44
N GLY A 40 8.87 -3.98 -14.54
CA GLY A 40 9.51 -4.36 -15.80
C GLY A 40 9.02 -5.73 -16.26
N SER A 41 9.94 -6.68 -16.47
CA SER A 41 9.63 -8.06 -16.86
C SER A 41 9.51 -9.05 -15.69
N ARG A 42 9.76 -8.61 -14.45
CA ARG A 42 9.83 -9.50 -13.29
C ARG A 42 8.50 -9.54 -12.54
N ASP A 43 8.08 -10.74 -12.17
CA ASP A 43 6.99 -10.95 -11.20
C ASP A 43 7.50 -10.55 -9.80
N GLN A 44 6.80 -9.60 -9.19
CA GLN A 44 7.05 -9.07 -7.85
C GLN A 44 5.81 -9.19 -6.96
N THR A 45 4.92 -10.13 -7.24
CA THR A 45 3.70 -10.37 -6.45
C THR A 45 4.02 -10.63 -4.97
N LYS A 46 5.21 -11.17 -4.66
CA LYS A 46 5.71 -11.31 -3.28
C LYS A 46 5.73 -9.99 -2.47
N LEU A 47 5.85 -8.84 -3.12
CA LEU A 47 5.81 -7.53 -2.45
C LEU A 47 4.39 -7.25 -1.93
N VAL A 48 3.37 -7.61 -2.72
CA VAL A 48 1.96 -7.51 -2.34
C VAL A 48 1.69 -8.41 -1.14
N ASP A 49 2.20 -9.65 -1.16
CA ASP A 49 2.05 -10.58 -0.04
C ASP A 49 2.68 -10.05 1.24
N GLY A 50 3.85 -9.40 1.13
CA GLY A 50 4.52 -8.74 2.27
C GLY A 50 3.65 -7.65 2.89
N VAL A 51 3.12 -6.74 2.07
CA VAL A 51 2.24 -5.65 2.55
C VAL A 51 0.95 -6.21 3.15
N LEU A 52 0.31 -7.20 2.51
CA LEU A 52 -0.93 -7.80 3.04
C LEU A 52 -0.72 -8.47 4.41
N LYS A 53 0.42 -9.14 4.62
CA LYS A 53 0.77 -9.70 5.95
C LYS A 53 0.85 -8.59 7.00
N GLN A 54 1.49 -7.47 6.69
CA GLN A 54 1.59 -6.33 7.58
C GLN A 54 0.24 -5.65 7.82
N VAL A 55 -0.57 -5.42 6.77
CA VAL A 55 -1.94 -4.90 6.89
C VAL A 55 -2.78 -5.76 7.82
N ASN A 56 -2.73 -7.08 7.68
CA ASN A 56 -3.47 -7.99 8.54
C ASN A 56 -2.99 -7.94 10.00
N LEU A 57 -1.71 -7.70 10.24
CA LEU A 57 -1.18 -7.47 11.59
C LEU A 57 -1.74 -6.17 12.18
N ILE A 58 -1.65 -5.06 11.45
CA ILE A 58 -2.12 -3.75 11.91
C ILE A 58 -3.62 -3.75 12.16
N ARG A 59 -4.43 -4.39 11.31
CA ARG A 59 -5.88 -4.52 11.50
C ARG A 59 -6.27 -5.18 12.82
N ARG A 60 -5.43 -6.04 13.39
CA ARG A 60 -5.69 -6.66 14.70
C ARG A 60 -5.34 -5.74 15.88
N LEU A 61 -4.67 -4.63 15.61
CA LEU A 61 -4.16 -3.70 16.63
C LEU A 61 -4.91 -2.38 16.66
N VAL A 62 -5.79 -2.12 15.69
CA VAL A 62 -6.59 -0.90 15.61
C VAL A 62 -8.08 -1.24 15.66
N ASP A 63 -8.91 -0.24 15.91
CA ASP A 63 -10.36 -0.42 15.96
C ASP A 63 -10.94 -0.59 14.55
N ASP A 64 -12.06 -1.32 14.42
CA ASP A 64 -12.65 -1.71 13.13
C ASP A 64 -13.10 -0.53 12.27
N ASP A 65 -13.37 0.62 12.90
CA ASP A 65 -13.80 1.85 12.23
C ASP A 65 -12.63 2.63 11.59
N LEU A 66 -11.38 2.25 11.90
CA LEU A 66 -10.18 2.90 11.38
C LEU A 66 -9.66 2.19 10.12
N PRO A 67 -9.70 2.82 8.93
CA PRO A 67 -9.24 2.19 7.70
C PRO A 67 -7.76 1.81 7.77
N VAL A 68 -7.41 0.60 7.32
CA VAL A 68 -6.02 0.16 7.14
C VAL A 68 -5.77 -0.13 5.67
N THR A 69 -4.96 0.72 5.04
CA THR A 69 -4.65 0.69 3.61
C THR A 69 -3.22 0.23 3.36
N GLY A 70 -3.05 -0.82 2.57
CA GLY A 70 -1.73 -1.28 2.12
C GLY A 70 -1.27 -0.49 0.91
N VAL A 71 -0.01 -0.04 0.90
CA VAL A 71 0.57 0.74 -0.20
C VAL A 71 1.97 0.22 -0.55
N LEU A 72 2.18 -0.07 -1.83
CA LEU A 72 3.51 -0.17 -2.43
C LEU A 72 3.84 1.14 -3.15
N CYS A 73 4.78 1.89 -2.59
CA CYS A 73 5.23 3.17 -3.15
C CYS A 73 6.53 2.96 -3.93
N PHE A 74 6.46 2.99 -5.27
CA PHE A 74 7.66 2.84 -6.10
C PHE A 74 8.33 4.18 -6.35
N ILE A 75 9.59 4.28 -5.92
CA ILE A 75 10.45 5.46 -6.06
C ILE A 75 11.37 5.25 -7.26
N GLU A 76 11.56 6.30 -8.07
CA GLU A 76 12.37 6.31 -9.31
C GLU A 76 11.91 5.33 -10.40
N ALA A 77 10.73 4.76 -10.24
CA ALA A 77 10.11 3.92 -11.26
C ALA A 77 9.58 4.75 -12.43
N ASP A 78 9.48 4.10 -13.59
CA ASP A 78 8.84 4.66 -14.77
C ASP A 78 7.32 4.66 -14.58
N TRP A 79 6.73 5.85 -14.55
CA TRP A 79 5.28 6.07 -14.45
C TRP A 79 4.79 6.96 -15.59
N PRO A 80 3.65 6.62 -16.22
CA PRO A 80 3.05 7.51 -17.21
C PRO A 80 2.58 8.82 -16.56
N LEU A 81 2.60 9.92 -17.31
CA LEU A 81 2.18 11.24 -16.82
C LEU A 81 0.72 11.28 -16.35
N ILE A 82 -0.14 10.44 -16.95
CA ILE A 82 -1.56 10.31 -16.64
C ILE A 82 -1.87 8.83 -16.39
N GLY A 83 -2.65 8.54 -15.35
CA GLY A 83 -2.99 7.17 -14.97
C GLY A 83 -1.84 6.45 -14.26
N GLY A 84 -1.63 5.17 -14.58
CA GLY A 84 -0.48 4.39 -14.11
C GLY A 84 -0.65 3.71 -12.77
N SER A 85 -1.18 4.37 -11.74
CA SER A 85 -1.45 3.71 -10.46
C SER A 85 -2.60 2.70 -10.57
N PHE A 86 -2.52 1.62 -9.84
CA PHE A 86 -3.56 0.59 -9.79
C PHE A 86 -3.62 -0.03 -8.40
N THR A 87 -4.65 -0.84 -8.18
CA THR A 87 -4.80 -1.64 -6.97
C THR A 87 -4.68 -3.11 -7.35
N ILE A 88 -3.98 -3.90 -6.54
CA ILE A 88 -3.88 -5.35 -6.68
C ILE A 88 -4.21 -5.98 -5.32
N ARG A 89 -5.25 -6.81 -5.26
CA ARG A 89 -5.72 -7.45 -4.01
C ARG A 89 -5.91 -6.46 -2.84
N GLY A 90 -6.37 -5.25 -3.14
CA GLY A 90 -6.57 -4.17 -2.16
C GLY A 90 -5.31 -3.43 -1.72
N VAL A 91 -4.14 -3.71 -2.31
CA VAL A 91 -2.90 -2.94 -2.11
C VAL A 91 -2.75 -1.93 -3.24
N ASP A 92 -2.58 -0.66 -2.88
CA ASP A 92 -2.36 0.42 -3.84
C ASP A 92 -0.91 0.44 -4.31
N VAL A 93 -0.73 0.51 -5.63
CA VAL A 93 0.57 0.58 -6.30
C VAL A 93 0.70 1.93 -6.97
N LEU A 94 1.58 2.80 -6.44
CA LEU A 94 1.68 4.21 -6.81
C LEU A 94 3.07 4.78 -6.51
N TRP A 95 3.24 6.10 -6.68
CA TRP A 95 4.50 6.82 -6.48
C TRP A 95 4.35 7.98 -5.48
N PRO A 96 5.45 8.57 -4.96
CA PRO A 96 5.40 9.56 -3.87
C PRO A 96 4.47 10.75 -4.14
N LYS A 97 4.52 11.34 -5.34
CA LYS A 97 3.67 12.48 -5.72
C LYS A 97 2.16 12.16 -5.64
N LYS A 98 1.77 10.89 -5.77
CA LYS A 98 0.38 10.44 -5.59
C LYS A 98 0.07 9.99 -4.16
N LEU A 99 1.07 9.55 -3.40
CA LEU A 99 0.91 9.15 -2.00
C LEU A 99 0.76 10.35 -1.06
N TYR A 100 1.65 11.33 -1.18
CA TYR A 100 1.73 12.41 -0.19
C TYR A 100 0.43 13.19 -0.01
N PRO A 101 -0.32 13.56 -1.06
CA PRO A 101 -1.61 14.22 -0.88
C PRO A 101 -2.63 13.37 -0.13
N ARG A 102 -2.55 12.03 -0.22
CA ARG A 102 -3.45 11.13 0.53
C ARG A 102 -3.06 11.05 2.01
N LEU A 103 -1.76 11.06 2.30
CA LEU A 103 -1.27 11.04 3.68
C LEU A 103 -1.57 12.35 4.41
N ALA A 104 -1.56 13.47 3.68
CA ALA A 104 -1.84 14.81 4.20
C ALA A 104 -3.31 15.22 4.15
N ALA A 105 -4.21 14.34 3.69
CA ALA A 105 -5.62 14.65 3.60
C ALA A 105 -6.27 14.69 4.99
N ASP A 106 -7.10 15.70 5.22
CA ASP A 106 -7.97 15.78 6.38
C ASP A 106 -8.93 14.57 6.42
N GLY A 107 -9.41 14.24 7.61
CA GLY A 107 -10.31 13.11 7.78
C GLY A 107 -10.90 12.98 9.18
N PRO A 108 -11.90 12.09 9.34
CA PRO A 108 -12.68 11.98 10.58
C PRO A 108 -11.88 11.45 11.78
N HIS A 109 -10.66 10.94 11.57
CA HIS A 109 -9.83 10.36 12.63
C HIS A 109 -8.72 11.31 13.10
N GLU A 110 -8.71 12.59 12.71
CA GLU A 110 -7.71 13.60 13.12
C GLU A 110 -7.41 13.54 14.62
N ALA A 111 -8.46 13.59 15.46
CA ALA A 111 -8.32 13.60 16.91
C ALA A 111 -7.71 12.31 17.50
N ARG A 112 -7.70 11.20 16.75
CA ARG A 112 -7.20 9.88 17.17
C ARG A 112 -5.77 9.59 16.69
N VAL A 113 -5.18 10.44 15.83
CA VAL A 113 -3.87 10.16 15.21
C VAL A 113 -2.78 9.90 16.24
N ALA A 114 -2.65 10.76 17.25
CA ALA A 114 -1.61 10.62 18.28
C ALA A 114 -1.79 9.36 19.15
N GLU A 115 -3.03 9.08 19.55
CA GLU A 115 -3.38 7.90 20.34
C GLU A 115 -3.07 6.60 19.57
N VAL A 116 -3.55 6.50 18.33
CA VAL A 116 -3.33 5.32 17.48
C VAL A 116 -1.83 5.12 17.22
N HIS A 117 -1.10 6.21 16.98
CA HIS A 117 0.35 6.15 16.80
C HIS A 117 1.04 5.56 18.03
N ALA A 118 0.72 6.03 19.24
CA ALA A 118 1.27 5.50 20.48
C ALA A 118 0.94 4.01 20.67
N ARG A 119 -0.33 3.62 20.50
CA ARG A 119 -0.78 2.23 20.59
C ARG A 119 -0.03 1.30 19.64
N LEU A 120 0.18 1.72 18.40
CA LEU A 120 0.93 0.93 17.42
C LEU A 120 2.42 0.86 17.73
N ALA A 121 3.02 1.93 18.25
CA ALA A 121 4.42 1.95 18.65
C ALA A 121 4.69 0.99 19.83
N ASP A 122 3.77 0.91 20.80
CA ASP A 122 3.90 -0.01 21.94
C ASP A 122 3.70 -1.48 21.55
N ALA A 123 2.83 -1.76 20.59
CA ALA A 123 2.46 -3.12 20.19
C ALA A 123 3.43 -3.77 19.18
N LEU A 124 4.25 -2.98 18.50
CA LEU A 124 5.11 -3.44 17.41
C LEU A 124 6.59 -3.37 17.80
N PRO A 125 7.44 -4.26 17.26
CA PRO A 125 8.88 -4.12 17.43
C PRO A 125 9.37 -2.76 16.92
N PRO A 126 10.40 -2.18 17.54
CA PRO A 126 11.06 -1.01 16.99
C PRO A 126 11.56 -1.32 15.56
N ALA A 127 11.43 -0.32 14.69
CA ALA A 127 11.80 -0.41 13.28
C ALA A 127 13.32 -0.40 13.06
#